data_AF-A0A372Q2N8-F1
#
_entry.id   AF-A0A372Q2N8-F1
#
_cell.length_a   1.000
_cell.length_b   1.000
_cell.length_c   1.000
_cell.angle_alpha   90.00
_cell.angle_beta   90.00
_cell.angle_gamma   90.00
#
_symmetry.space_group_name_H-M   'P 1'
#
loop_
_entity.id
_entity.type
_entity.pdbx_description
1 polymer ?
#
loop_
_entity_poly.entity_id
_entity_poly.type
_entity_poly.pdbx_seq_one_letter_code
_entity_poly.pdbx_strand_id
1 'polypeptide(L)'
;MHLNNFEFVENLDNYIEDKFYDNLKLKVKELFEKKKCSCNSNCFEKIGYEQFLKRRVEFESLDKVMRDMVVKGQLMAFQQEENTKKTTAINRKFSRFKYCFNNDLPICRSTYQALIGVGHSYLDNVIKHLRENGLEERIHGNTGNVPKNMNRVDVNYDVANGIFNFLKNYSDIHGLPSPGRNFNKISMPVVFLPTSYSYMSVYRDYVQAYKDEYGRETRAVAESTFRKIWKLLIPSLQFMSPKSDLCEKCETMKLEIQHTTQHEKKLSVTENYLAHLNRAKEERDYYNANITRAVEDGKCNPNRTESQVFFKTFEGSAHITYDWAQNVQVPYSPQQIGSLFFRSPRKVHLFGVCNTGNFPHTEQTNYVIDEGEMPDDGKLGKGVNCTLSLVWHAIQKYNRGEKKLVITCDNCVGQNKNNYSLFFYSWLIDRGLYEEIELNFMIPGHTKFICDSCFGLIKILYRKSRVNTVDDVTSIINRSTIVRLNTSQRYLNGEGFQYYNFKDFFQSFKKLPNVQKYHHFYFNSQHPGVVFYKDRLEDNYKEATIHNCTYATNILPSTISPRPLSLKRQEELYKEISSYVDLPFRDITCPKPNENETS
;
A
#
# COMPACT_ATOMS: atom_id res chain seq x y z
N MET A 1 -1.70 0.80 -55.31
CA MET A 1 -3.02 0.22 -55.62
C MET A 1 -4.08 1.09 -54.98
N HIS A 2 -5.02 1.55 -55.78
CA HIS A 2 -6.02 2.55 -55.43
C HIS A 2 -6.87 2.13 -54.22
N LEU A 3 -6.98 3.07 -53.27
CA LEU A 3 -7.94 3.09 -52.17
C LEU A 3 -9.33 3.38 -52.76
N ASN A 4 -10.27 2.44 -52.62
CA ASN A 4 -11.71 2.64 -52.44
C ASN A 4 -12.41 1.28 -52.61
N ASN A 5 -12.90 0.73 -51.49
CA ASN A 5 -14.06 -0.19 -51.36
C ASN A 5 -13.97 -1.01 -50.06
N PHE A 6 -14.00 -0.33 -48.92
CA PHE A 6 -14.46 -0.97 -47.69
C PHE A 6 -15.52 -0.05 -47.07
N GLU A 7 -16.77 -0.48 -47.18
CA GLU A 7 -17.89 0.06 -46.43
C GLU A 7 -17.57 -0.02 -44.93
N PHE A 8 -17.73 1.11 -44.23
CA PHE A 8 -17.70 1.12 -42.78
C PHE A 8 -18.99 0.50 -42.27
N VAL A 9 -18.88 -0.64 -41.60
CA VAL A 9 -19.91 -1.11 -40.67
C VAL A 9 -19.65 -0.40 -39.34
N GLU A 10 -20.61 0.39 -38.86
CA GLU A 10 -20.62 0.92 -37.50
C GLU A 10 -20.60 -0.23 -36.51
N ASN A 11 -19.50 -0.42 -35.80
CA ASN A 11 -19.43 -1.33 -34.68
C ASN A 11 -19.94 -0.58 -33.43
N LEU A 12 -21.24 -0.72 -33.17
CA LEU A 12 -21.91 -0.38 -31.93
C LEU A 12 -21.46 -1.36 -30.84
N ASP A 13 -20.47 -1.01 -30.04
CA ASP A 13 -20.26 -1.68 -28.74
C ASP A 13 -19.68 -0.69 -27.69
N ASN A 14 -20.61 -0.09 -26.94
CA ASN A 14 -20.41 0.77 -25.79
C ASN A 14 -19.93 -0.04 -24.56
N TYR A 15 -18.64 -0.35 -24.47
CA TYR A 15 -18.10 -1.10 -23.32
C TYR A 15 -17.95 -0.26 -22.03
N ILE A 16 -18.14 1.07 -22.07
CA ILE A 16 -18.03 1.96 -20.89
C ILE A 16 -19.40 2.24 -20.24
N GLU A 17 -20.50 2.18 -20.98
CA GLU A 17 -21.85 2.44 -20.45
C GLU A 17 -22.35 1.32 -19.52
N ASP A 18 -21.95 0.08 -19.76
CA ASP A 18 -22.52 -1.09 -19.10
C ASP A 18 -22.22 -1.14 -17.59
N LYS A 19 -20.99 -0.77 -17.18
CA LYS A 19 -20.59 -0.79 -15.76
C LYS A 19 -21.29 0.27 -14.90
N PHE A 20 -21.61 1.43 -15.51
CA PHE A 20 -22.36 2.49 -14.84
C PHE A 20 -23.83 2.10 -14.72
N TYR A 21 -24.39 1.59 -15.82
CA TYR A 21 -25.77 1.09 -15.88
C TYR A 21 -26.00 -0.05 -14.88
N ASP A 22 -25.09 -1.02 -14.80
CA ASP A 22 -25.14 -2.14 -13.86
C ASP A 22 -25.12 -1.69 -12.39
N ASN A 23 -24.27 -0.70 -12.06
CA ASN A 23 -24.22 -0.15 -10.70
C ASN A 23 -25.52 0.56 -10.32
N LEU A 24 -26.09 1.33 -11.26
CA LEU A 24 -27.36 2.01 -11.05
C LEU A 24 -28.51 1.00 -10.92
N LYS A 25 -28.52 -0.05 -11.73
CA LYS A 25 -29.47 -1.17 -11.70
C LYS A 25 -29.47 -1.86 -10.33
N LEU A 26 -28.30 -2.12 -9.76
CA LEU A 26 -28.13 -2.67 -8.40
C LEU A 26 -28.71 -1.74 -7.33
N LYS A 27 -28.40 -0.43 -7.38
CA LYS A 27 -28.94 0.55 -6.42
C LYS A 27 -30.47 0.65 -6.47
N VAL A 28 -31.05 0.65 -7.68
CA VAL A 28 -32.51 0.66 -7.84
C VAL A 28 -33.12 -0.64 -7.33
N LYS A 29 -32.46 -1.78 -7.54
CA LYS A 29 -32.92 -3.07 -7.03
C LYS A 29 -32.98 -3.08 -5.49
N GLU A 30 -31.93 -2.60 -4.82
CA GLU A 30 -31.93 -2.45 -3.36
C GLU A 30 -33.04 -1.52 -2.85
N LEU A 31 -33.35 -0.44 -3.58
CA LEU A 31 -34.44 0.48 -3.22
C LEU A 31 -35.81 -0.21 -3.28
N PHE A 32 -36.04 -1.03 -4.31
CA PHE A 32 -37.26 -1.82 -4.46
C PHE A 32 -37.37 -2.95 -3.43
N GLU A 33 -36.26 -3.59 -3.05
CA GLU A 33 -36.23 -4.60 -1.98
C GLU A 33 -36.56 -3.98 -0.61
N LYS A 34 -36.05 -2.78 -0.33
CA LYS A 34 -36.29 -2.07 0.93
C LYS A 34 -37.73 -1.51 1.04
N LYS A 35 -38.44 -1.31 -0.08
CA LYS A 35 -39.79 -0.70 -0.19
C LYS A 35 -40.01 0.54 0.70
N LYS A 36 -38.96 1.33 0.97
CA LYS A 36 -39.03 2.47 1.90
C LYS A 36 -39.66 3.69 1.23
N CYS A 37 -40.99 3.70 1.13
CA CYS A 37 -41.75 4.93 0.93
C CYS A 37 -42.43 5.33 2.23
N SER A 38 -42.51 6.65 2.49
CA SER A 38 -43.23 7.19 3.64
C SER A 38 -44.75 7.28 3.42
N CYS A 39 -45.27 6.61 2.38
CA CYS A 39 -46.67 6.60 1.95
C CYS A 39 -47.28 5.22 2.19
N ASN A 40 -48.54 5.15 2.62
CA ASN A 40 -49.31 3.89 2.64
C ASN A 40 -49.71 3.42 1.22
N SER A 41 -49.33 4.18 0.19
CA SER A 41 -49.80 4.04 -1.19
C SER A 41 -48.99 3.07 -2.04
N ASN A 42 -48.00 2.35 -1.47
CA ASN A 42 -47.04 1.47 -2.16
C ASN A 42 -46.52 2.06 -3.47
N CYS A 43 -45.97 3.27 -3.36
CA CYS A 43 -45.60 4.13 -4.48
C CYS A 43 -44.64 3.41 -5.49
N PHE A 44 -43.74 2.54 -5.02
CA PHE A 44 -42.82 1.76 -5.86
C PHE A 44 -43.50 0.64 -6.68
N GLU A 45 -44.47 -0.08 -6.10
CA GLU A 45 -45.18 -1.16 -6.78
C GLU A 45 -46.04 -0.61 -7.92
N LYS A 46 -46.65 0.56 -7.72
CA LYS A 46 -47.50 1.22 -8.73
C LYS A 46 -46.73 1.72 -9.94
N ILE A 47 -45.48 2.15 -9.77
CA ILE A 47 -44.62 2.56 -10.90
C ILE A 47 -44.06 1.32 -11.61
N GLY A 48 -43.64 0.31 -10.85
CA GLY A 48 -42.92 -0.85 -11.38
C GLY A 48 -41.44 -0.59 -11.60
N TYR A 49 -40.63 -1.65 -11.49
CA TYR A 49 -39.17 -1.58 -11.52
C TYR A 49 -38.62 -1.00 -12.83
N GLU A 50 -39.06 -1.51 -13.97
CA GLU A 50 -38.54 -1.11 -15.29
C GLU A 50 -38.80 0.37 -15.59
N GLN A 51 -40.02 0.85 -15.32
CA GLN A 51 -40.38 2.25 -15.55
C GLN A 51 -39.62 3.19 -14.60
N PHE A 52 -39.42 2.78 -13.35
CA PHE A 52 -38.64 3.53 -12.38
C PHE A 52 -37.17 3.60 -12.79
N LEU A 53 -36.56 2.48 -13.17
CA LEU A 53 -35.16 2.41 -13.59
C LEU A 53 -34.93 3.29 -14.82
N LYS A 54 -35.79 3.20 -15.83
CA LYS A 54 -35.71 4.04 -17.04
C LYS A 54 -35.70 5.53 -16.69
N ARG A 55 -36.69 5.98 -15.91
CA ARG A 55 -36.79 7.40 -15.51
C ARG A 55 -35.62 7.82 -14.61
N ARG A 56 -35.12 6.92 -13.76
CA ARG A 56 -33.96 7.16 -12.89
C ARG A 56 -32.68 7.36 -13.70
N VAL A 57 -32.48 6.57 -14.76
CA VAL A 57 -31.37 6.70 -15.72
C VAL A 57 -31.44 8.05 -16.42
N GLU A 58 -32.62 8.45 -16.92
CA GLU A 58 -32.84 9.75 -17.56
C GLU A 58 -32.44 10.93 -16.64
N PHE A 59 -32.82 10.89 -15.36
CA PHE A 59 -32.40 11.92 -14.39
C PHE A 59 -30.91 11.89 -14.06
N GLU A 60 -30.30 10.71 -14.04
CA GLU A 60 -28.87 10.57 -13.74
C GLU A 60 -28.01 11.08 -14.90
N SER A 61 -28.48 10.96 -16.14
CA SER A 61 -27.80 11.51 -17.33
C SER A 61 -27.84 13.04 -17.43
N LEU A 62 -28.72 13.72 -16.66
CA LEU A 62 -28.76 15.18 -16.63
C LEU A 62 -27.65 15.75 -15.75
N ASP A 63 -26.96 16.78 -16.26
CA ASP A 63 -26.11 17.63 -15.42
C ASP A 63 -26.96 18.40 -14.40
N LYS A 64 -26.29 19.00 -13.41
CA LYS A 64 -26.96 19.65 -12.28
C LYS A 64 -27.89 20.78 -12.71
N VAL A 65 -27.50 21.60 -13.69
CA VAL A 65 -28.29 22.76 -14.13
C VAL A 65 -29.55 22.26 -14.83
N MET A 66 -29.40 21.34 -15.79
CA MET A 66 -30.55 20.74 -16.48
C MET A 66 -31.48 20.01 -15.50
N ARG A 67 -30.93 19.26 -14.54
CA ARG A 67 -31.71 18.58 -13.51
C ARG A 67 -32.50 19.56 -12.65
N ASP A 68 -31.87 20.65 -12.20
CA ASP A 68 -32.56 21.70 -11.44
C ASP A 68 -33.69 22.34 -12.26
N MET A 69 -33.48 22.61 -13.56
CA MET A 69 -34.52 23.15 -14.44
C MET A 69 -35.71 22.20 -14.62
N VAL A 70 -35.44 20.91 -14.89
CA VAL A 70 -36.50 19.89 -15.03
C VAL A 70 -37.28 19.74 -13.73
N VAL A 71 -36.58 19.65 -12.58
CA VAL A 71 -37.22 19.54 -11.28
C VAL A 71 -38.05 20.79 -10.96
N LYS A 72 -37.58 21.98 -11.30
CA LYS A 72 -38.36 23.23 -11.15
C LYS A 72 -39.62 23.23 -12.00
N GLY A 73 -39.52 22.85 -13.28
CA GLY A 73 -40.67 22.73 -14.17
C GLY A 73 -41.70 21.73 -13.64
N GLN A 74 -41.24 20.59 -13.14
CA GLN A 74 -42.11 19.60 -12.48
C GLN A 74 -42.76 20.16 -11.19
N LEU A 75 -42.01 20.87 -10.36
CA LEU A 75 -42.53 21.49 -9.13
C LEU A 75 -43.59 22.55 -9.43
N MET A 76 -43.45 23.32 -10.52
CA MET A 76 -44.47 24.27 -10.97
C MET A 76 -45.76 23.53 -11.38
N ALA A 77 -45.65 22.41 -12.09
CA ALA A 77 -46.80 21.58 -12.45
C ALA A 77 -47.43 20.88 -11.24
N PHE A 78 -46.64 20.54 -10.21
CA PHE A 78 -47.10 19.87 -8.99
C PHE A 78 -47.67 20.83 -7.94
N GLN A 79 -47.54 22.13 -8.14
CA GLN A 79 -48.00 23.13 -7.20
C GLN A 79 -49.54 23.17 -7.19
N GLN A 80 -50.14 22.92 -6.02
CA GLN A 80 -51.57 23.12 -5.82
C GLN A 80 -51.85 24.58 -5.43
N GLU A 81 -52.93 25.17 -5.94
CA GLU A 81 -53.38 26.49 -5.51
C GLU A 81 -53.69 26.50 -4.00
N GLU A 82 -53.29 27.59 -3.33
CA GLU A 82 -53.50 27.79 -1.90
C GLU A 82 -55.01 27.84 -1.61
N ASN A 83 -55.54 26.79 -0.96
CA ASN A 83 -56.82 26.92 -0.26
C ASN A 83 -56.67 27.99 0.83
N THR A 84 -57.29 29.15 0.60
CA THR A 84 -57.52 30.25 1.53
C THR A 84 -58.36 29.80 2.72
N LYS A 85 -57.77 29.04 3.64
CA LYS A 85 -58.36 28.82 4.97
C LYS A 85 -57.31 29.06 6.06
N LYS A 86 -57.35 30.31 6.55
CA LYS A 86 -56.99 30.81 7.89
C LYS A 86 -56.13 29.88 8.75
N THR A 87 -54.91 30.30 9.11
CA THR A 87 -54.56 30.54 10.53
C THR A 87 -53.22 31.28 10.71
N THR A 88 -53.35 32.39 11.43
CA THR A 88 -52.43 33.16 12.30
C THR A 88 -50.94 32.79 12.46
N ALA A 89 -50.15 33.87 12.42
CA ALA A 89 -48.85 34.12 13.03
C ALA A 89 -47.63 33.34 12.49
N ILE A 90 -46.67 34.11 11.99
CA ILE A 90 -45.36 33.75 11.41
C ILE A 90 -45.44 33.30 9.94
N ASN A 91 -45.09 34.23 9.05
CA ASN A 91 -45.00 34.09 7.60
C ASN A 91 -44.12 32.90 7.15
N ARG A 92 -44.69 31.69 7.09
CA ARG A 92 -44.16 30.57 6.29
C ARG A 92 -45.27 30.07 5.39
N LYS A 93 -45.31 30.57 4.15
CA LYS A 93 -46.12 29.98 3.07
C LYS A 93 -45.60 28.55 2.80
N PHE A 94 -46.35 27.54 3.23
CA PHE A 94 -46.07 26.15 2.89
C PHE A 94 -46.79 25.79 1.60
N SER A 95 -46.12 25.90 0.45
CA SER A 95 -46.64 25.34 -0.80
C SER A 95 -46.68 23.81 -0.69
N ARG A 96 -47.86 23.21 -0.81
CA ARG A 96 -48.02 21.74 -0.91
C ARG A 96 -47.81 21.33 -2.36
N PHE A 97 -46.91 20.37 -2.58
CA PHE A 97 -46.65 19.78 -3.89
C PHE A 97 -47.29 18.40 -3.98
N LYS A 98 -48.11 18.18 -5.01
CA LYS A 98 -48.61 16.87 -5.39
C LYS A 98 -47.62 16.23 -6.35
N TYR A 99 -46.58 15.59 -5.82
CA TYR A 99 -45.58 14.91 -6.64
C TYR A 99 -46.23 13.80 -7.45
N CYS A 100 -45.86 13.68 -8.72
CA CYS A 100 -46.34 12.62 -9.59
C CYS A 100 -45.18 11.99 -10.38
N PHE A 101 -45.33 10.72 -10.77
CA PHE A 101 -44.40 10.05 -11.69
C PHE A 101 -44.67 10.49 -13.15
N ASN A 102 -45.95 10.60 -13.50
CA ASN A 102 -46.50 11.15 -14.75
C ASN A 102 -47.79 11.91 -14.41
N ASN A 103 -48.58 12.35 -15.39
CA ASN A 103 -49.79 13.17 -15.12
C ASN A 103 -50.82 12.49 -14.19
N ASP A 104 -50.92 11.16 -14.23
CA ASP A 104 -52.01 10.42 -13.59
C ASP A 104 -51.59 9.64 -12.34
N LEU A 105 -50.29 9.48 -12.10
CA LEU A 105 -49.76 8.66 -10.99
C LEU A 105 -49.14 9.50 -9.88
N PRO A 106 -49.90 9.84 -8.81
CA PRO A 106 -49.37 10.56 -7.66
C PRO A 106 -48.45 9.68 -6.82
N ILE A 107 -47.34 10.26 -6.39
CA ILE A 107 -46.31 9.59 -5.59
C ILE A 107 -45.94 10.45 -4.39
N CYS A 108 -45.35 9.84 -3.37
CA CYS A 108 -44.89 10.60 -2.21
C CYS A 108 -43.54 11.27 -2.46
N ARG A 109 -43.25 12.29 -1.67
CA ARG A 109 -42.00 13.04 -1.72
C ARG A 109 -40.76 12.15 -1.65
N SER A 110 -40.75 11.15 -0.76
CA SER A 110 -39.63 10.21 -0.62
C SER A 110 -39.41 9.36 -1.87
N THR A 111 -40.48 8.93 -2.55
CA THR A 111 -40.39 8.20 -3.82
C THR A 111 -39.89 9.12 -4.94
N TYR A 112 -40.37 10.36 -4.98
CA TYR A 112 -39.91 11.35 -5.96
C TYR A 112 -38.42 11.69 -5.78
N GLN A 113 -37.94 11.84 -4.54
CA GLN A 113 -36.52 12.04 -4.21
C GLN A 113 -35.66 10.87 -4.69
N ALA A 114 -36.10 9.64 -4.45
CA ALA A 114 -35.43 8.45 -4.95
C ALA A 114 -35.43 8.39 -6.49
N LEU A 115 -36.53 8.78 -7.14
CA LEU A 115 -36.69 8.79 -8.59
C LEU A 115 -35.72 9.75 -9.28
N ILE A 116 -35.53 10.95 -8.72
CA ILE A 116 -34.60 11.95 -9.28
C ILE A 116 -33.17 11.83 -8.73
N GLY A 117 -32.94 10.92 -7.77
CA GLY A 117 -31.62 10.64 -7.24
C GLY A 117 -31.06 11.66 -6.25
N VAL A 118 -31.91 12.37 -5.51
CA VAL A 118 -31.46 13.48 -4.65
C VAL A 118 -31.91 13.31 -3.20
N GLY A 119 -31.15 13.90 -2.28
CA GLY A 119 -31.48 13.92 -0.86
C GLY A 119 -32.56 14.94 -0.48
N HIS A 120 -33.03 14.88 0.76
CA HIS A 120 -34.04 15.81 1.30
C HIS A 120 -33.63 17.28 1.17
N SER A 121 -32.42 17.62 1.61
CA SER A 121 -31.88 18.98 1.60
C SER A 121 -31.75 19.55 0.19
N TYR A 122 -31.41 18.72 -0.79
CA TYR A 122 -31.32 19.13 -2.19
C TYR A 122 -32.66 19.67 -2.69
N LEU A 123 -33.72 18.87 -2.51
CA LEU A 123 -35.06 19.22 -2.98
C LEU A 123 -35.61 20.45 -2.25
N ASP A 124 -35.39 20.58 -0.93
CA ASP A 124 -35.76 21.79 -0.18
C ASP A 124 -35.08 23.05 -0.72
N ASN A 125 -33.79 22.94 -1.05
CA ASN A 125 -33.04 24.06 -1.62
C ASN A 125 -33.51 24.42 -3.04
N VAL A 126 -33.93 23.45 -3.87
CA VAL A 126 -34.52 23.74 -5.18
C VAL A 126 -35.87 24.41 -5.03
N ILE A 127 -36.73 23.91 -4.12
CA ILE A 127 -38.03 24.53 -3.81
C ILE A 127 -37.85 25.96 -3.30
N LYS A 128 -36.90 26.17 -2.37
CA LYS A 128 -36.58 27.50 -1.84
C LYS A 128 -36.15 28.44 -2.96
N HIS A 129 -35.20 28.01 -3.80
CA HIS A 129 -34.71 28.82 -4.90
C HIS A 129 -35.79 29.10 -5.96
N LEU A 130 -36.67 28.14 -6.26
CA LEU A 130 -37.79 28.37 -7.17
C LEU A 130 -38.74 29.45 -6.66
N ARG A 131 -38.94 29.53 -5.34
CA ARG A 131 -39.77 30.57 -4.73
C ARG A 131 -39.09 31.94 -4.70
N GLU A 132 -37.79 31.96 -4.44
CA GLU A 132 -37.03 33.21 -4.28
C GLU A 132 -36.63 33.83 -5.62
N ASN A 133 -36.17 33.01 -6.57
CA ASN A 133 -35.53 33.45 -7.82
C ASN A 133 -36.15 32.78 -9.07
N GLY A 134 -37.28 32.09 -8.94
CA GLY A 134 -37.96 31.46 -10.08
C GLY A 134 -37.12 30.42 -10.83
N LEU A 135 -37.15 30.50 -12.16
CA LEU A 135 -36.43 29.62 -13.07
C LEU A 135 -34.96 30.00 -13.27
N GLU A 136 -34.42 30.98 -12.56
CA GLU A 136 -33.00 31.32 -12.65
C GLU A 136 -32.09 30.15 -12.25
N GLU A 137 -30.87 30.11 -12.77
CA GLU A 137 -29.91 29.08 -12.40
C GLU A 137 -29.63 29.11 -10.89
N ARG A 138 -29.73 27.96 -10.21
CA ARG A 138 -29.40 27.86 -8.79
C ARG A 138 -27.90 27.79 -8.58
N ILE A 139 -27.33 28.97 -8.37
CA ILE A 139 -25.94 29.14 -7.96
C ILE A 139 -25.86 28.86 -6.45
N HIS A 140 -24.94 27.99 -6.02
CA HIS A 140 -24.76 27.69 -4.59
C HIS A 140 -24.24 28.96 -3.90
N GLY A 141 -24.83 29.32 -2.75
CA GLY A 141 -24.47 30.51 -1.93
C GLY A 141 -23.06 30.55 -1.33
N ASN A 142 -22.08 29.89 -1.95
CA ASN A 142 -20.65 30.10 -1.70
C ASN A 142 -19.99 30.97 -2.79
N THR A 143 -20.79 31.64 -3.64
CA THR A 143 -20.33 32.72 -4.51
C THR A 143 -20.28 34.02 -3.72
N GLY A 144 -19.21 34.21 -2.94
CA GLY A 144 -18.91 35.50 -2.29
C GLY A 144 -18.27 35.41 -0.92
N ASN A 145 -18.41 34.29 -0.21
CA ASN A 145 -17.67 34.02 1.02
C ASN A 145 -16.77 32.82 0.80
N VAL A 146 -15.47 33.09 0.66
CA VAL A 146 -14.43 32.08 0.50
C VAL A 146 -14.38 31.27 1.80
N PRO A 147 -14.61 29.95 1.79
CA PRO A 147 -14.22 29.09 2.90
C PRO A 147 -12.73 29.35 3.16
N LYS A 148 -12.31 29.56 4.42
CA LYS A 148 -10.91 29.89 4.77
C LYS A 148 -9.85 28.86 4.31
N ASN A 149 -10.27 27.79 3.63
CA ASN A 149 -9.44 26.75 3.02
C ASN A 149 -9.75 26.47 1.53
N MET A 150 -10.30 27.42 0.76
CA MET A 150 -10.57 27.21 -0.67
C MET A 150 -9.35 27.55 -1.54
N ASN A 151 -8.35 26.67 -1.48
CA ASN A 151 -7.14 26.68 -2.31
C ASN A 151 -7.28 25.66 -3.46
N ARG A 152 -8.31 25.78 -4.32
CA ARG A 152 -8.45 24.89 -5.48
C ARG A 152 -8.45 25.67 -6.78
N VAL A 153 -7.53 25.30 -7.67
CA VAL A 153 -7.52 25.70 -9.08
C VAL A 153 -8.71 25.02 -9.76
N ASP A 154 -9.56 25.80 -10.44
CA ASP A 154 -10.61 25.25 -11.29
C ASP A 154 -9.99 24.56 -12.50
N VAL A 155 -10.36 23.29 -12.71
CA VAL A 155 -9.90 22.51 -13.86
C VAL A 155 -10.80 22.84 -15.03
N ASN A 156 -10.36 23.76 -15.89
CA ASN A 156 -10.99 24.06 -17.17
C ASN A 156 -10.21 23.40 -18.33
N TYR A 157 -10.72 23.58 -19.55
CA TYR A 157 -10.07 23.07 -20.76
C TYR A 157 -8.62 23.57 -20.89
N ASP A 158 -8.36 24.84 -20.60
CA ASP A 158 -7.03 25.44 -20.76
C ASP A 158 -6.00 24.83 -19.80
N VAL A 159 -6.38 24.58 -18.55
CA VAL A 159 -5.53 23.89 -17.56
C VAL A 159 -5.28 22.44 -17.98
N ALA A 160 -6.30 21.74 -18.46
CA ALA A 160 -6.16 20.36 -18.93
C ALA A 160 -5.25 20.29 -20.18
N ASN A 161 -5.40 21.24 -21.11
CA ASN A 161 -4.59 21.37 -22.31
C ASN A 161 -3.14 21.75 -21.97
N GLY A 162 -2.93 22.65 -21.01
CA GLY A 162 -1.60 23.00 -20.52
C GLY A 162 -0.87 21.80 -19.90
N ILE A 163 -1.57 20.98 -19.11
CA ILE A 163 -1.03 19.73 -18.56
C ILE A 163 -0.74 18.72 -19.66
N PHE A 164 -1.61 18.60 -20.67
CA PHE A 164 -1.38 17.72 -21.82
C PHE A 164 -0.12 18.13 -22.59
N ASN A 165 0.04 19.41 -22.91
CA ASN A 165 1.20 19.93 -23.62
C ASN A 165 2.48 19.77 -22.79
N PHE A 166 2.42 20.05 -21.48
CA PHE A 166 3.53 19.78 -20.57
C PHE A 166 3.94 18.30 -20.62
N LEU A 167 3.00 17.38 -20.45
CA LEU A 167 3.28 15.94 -20.41
C LEU A 167 3.77 15.39 -21.75
N LYS A 168 3.28 15.93 -22.86
CA LYS A 168 3.77 15.59 -24.20
C LYS A 168 5.23 16.01 -24.36
N ASN A 169 5.56 17.26 -24.06
CA ASN A 169 6.94 17.75 -24.10
C ASN A 169 7.84 16.99 -23.11
N TYR A 170 7.34 16.70 -21.91
CA TYR A 170 8.03 15.92 -20.91
C TYR A 170 8.32 14.50 -21.40
N SER A 171 7.38 13.90 -22.15
CA SER A 171 7.58 12.60 -22.80
C SER A 171 8.57 12.64 -23.96
N ASP A 172 8.64 13.74 -24.71
CA ASP A 172 9.61 13.87 -25.80
C ASP A 172 11.05 14.03 -25.27
N ILE A 173 11.21 14.66 -24.10
CA ILE A 173 12.51 14.91 -23.46
C ILE A 173 12.98 13.71 -22.64
N HIS A 174 12.09 13.12 -21.83
CA HIS A 174 12.45 12.09 -20.85
C HIS A 174 11.92 10.70 -21.19
N GLY A 175 11.08 10.58 -22.22
CA GLY A 175 10.46 9.33 -22.61
C GLY A 175 11.42 8.42 -23.35
N LEU A 176 11.33 7.14 -23.01
CA LEU A 176 12.02 6.05 -23.67
C LEU A 176 11.00 5.30 -24.55
N PRO A 177 11.35 4.96 -25.79
CA PRO A 177 10.51 4.13 -26.62
C PRO A 177 10.37 2.72 -26.01
N SER A 178 9.20 2.10 -26.17
CA SER A 178 8.96 0.72 -25.73
C SER A 178 10.02 -0.23 -26.28
N PRO A 179 10.79 -0.96 -25.43
CA PRO A 179 11.73 -1.96 -25.89
C PRO A 179 10.96 -3.16 -26.46
N GLY A 180 10.96 -3.33 -27.79
CA GLY A 180 10.61 -4.61 -28.41
C GLY A 180 9.23 -4.76 -29.07
N ARG A 181 8.69 -3.76 -29.79
CA ARG A 181 7.56 -4.02 -30.72
C ARG A 181 7.75 -3.33 -32.08
N ASN A 182 7.70 -4.12 -33.16
CA ASN A 182 7.38 -3.63 -34.50
C ASN A 182 5.89 -3.24 -34.52
N PHE A 183 5.58 -1.99 -34.85
CA PHE A 183 4.21 -1.46 -34.83
C PHE A 183 3.42 -1.83 -36.08
N ASN A 184 2.17 -2.28 -35.91
CA ASN A 184 1.14 -2.16 -36.94
C ASN A 184 0.49 -0.76 -36.83
N LYS A 185 0.11 -0.16 -37.97
CA LYS A 185 -0.29 1.25 -38.19
C LYS A 185 -1.46 1.83 -37.34
N ILE A 186 -2.01 1.11 -36.36
CA ILE A 186 -3.26 1.48 -35.67
C ILE A 186 -3.04 1.83 -34.18
N SER A 187 -1.91 1.51 -33.55
CA SER A 187 -1.67 1.81 -32.12
C SER A 187 -0.64 2.92 -31.91
N MET A 188 -0.97 3.97 -31.13
CA MET A 188 0.01 4.95 -30.65
C MET A 188 1.12 4.25 -29.83
N PRO A 189 2.40 4.60 -30.05
CA PRO A 189 3.50 4.02 -29.29
C PRO A 189 3.39 4.39 -27.81
N VAL A 190 3.48 3.39 -26.93
CA VAL A 190 3.60 3.61 -25.48
C VAL A 190 5.00 4.17 -25.20
N VAL A 191 5.04 5.32 -24.52
CA VAL A 191 6.27 6.00 -24.13
C VAL A 191 6.48 5.79 -22.64
N PHE A 192 7.67 5.34 -22.25
CA PHE A 192 7.98 5.05 -20.85
C PHE A 192 8.89 6.10 -20.24
N LEU A 193 8.51 6.65 -19.08
CA LEU A 193 9.43 7.39 -18.23
C LEU A 193 10.29 6.42 -17.41
N PRO A 194 11.59 6.70 -17.18
CA PRO A 194 12.47 5.81 -16.42
C PRO A 194 11.96 5.48 -15.00
N THR A 195 12.42 4.37 -14.43
CA THR A 195 12.00 3.88 -13.09
C THR A 195 12.32 4.84 -11.94
N SER A 196 13.18 5.84 -12.17
CA SER A 196 13.51 6.91 -11.23
C SER A 196 12.42 7.98 -11.13
N TYR A 197 11.50 8.02 -12.07
CA TYR A 197 10.39 8.97 -12.12
C TYR A 197 9.14 8.38 -11.47
N SER A 198 8.32 9.25 -10.90
CA SER A 198 7.02 8.93 -10.31
C SER A 198 6.04 10.06 -10.63
N TYR A 199 4.74 9.83 -10.45
CA TYR A 199 3.73 10.89 -10.59
C TYR A 199 4.12 12.13 -9.77
N MET A 200 4.65 11.94 -8.56
CA MET A 200 5.08 13.02 -7.68
C MET A 200 6.33 13.76 -8.18
N SER A 201 7.31 13.06 -8.76
CA SER A 201 8.51 13.75 -9.29
C SER A 201 8.15 14.58 -10.51
N VAL A 202 7.37 14.04 -11.45
CA VAL A 202 6.92 14.77 -12.65
C VAL A 202 6.00 15.92 -12.26
N TYR A 203 5.16 15.74 -11.24
CA TYR A 203 4.33 16.84 -10.71
C TYR A 203 5.18 17.97 -10.12
N ARG A 204 6.30 17.68 -9.45
CA ARG A 204 7.20 18.73 -8.96
C ARG A 204 7.80 19.53 -10.11
N ASP A 205 8.21 18.85 -11.18
CA ASP A 205 8.75 19.49 -12.37
C ASP A 205 7.68 20.34 -13.08
N TYR A 206 6.44 19.84 -13.14
CA TYR A 206 5.28 20.60 -13.63
C TYR A 206 5.04 21.87 -12.80
N VAL A 207 5.03 21.75 -11.46
CA VAL A 207 4.83 22.92 -10.57
C VAL A 207 5.95 23.94 -10.76
N GLN A 208 7.19 23.49 -10.95
CA GLN A 208 8.32 24.36 -11.20
C GLN A 208 8.17 25.10 -12.54
N ALA A 209 7.95 24.36 -13.63
CA ALA A 209 7.73 24.94 -14.96
C ALA A 209 6.52 25.90 -14.99
N TYR A 210 5.43 25.55 -14.31
CA TYR A 210 4.23 26.37 -14.21
C TYR A 210 4.49 27.69 -13.47
N LYS A 211 5.29 27.67 -12.40
CA LYS A 211 5.67 28.89 -11.67
C LYS A 211 6.65 29.76 -12.45
N ASP A 212 7.52 29.15 -13.25
CA ASP A 212 8.45 29.89 -14.10
C ASP A 212 7.71 30.60 -15.25
N GLU A 213 6.64 30.00 -15.77
CA GLU A 213 5.82 30.57 -16.86
C GLU A 213 4.79 31.61 -16.37
N TYR A 214 4.10 31.35 -15.26
CA TYR A 214 2.97 32.17 -14.79
C TYR A 214 3.24 32.99 -13.52
N GLY A 215 4.44 32.88 -12.92
CA GLY A 215 4.85 33.59 -11.71
C GLY A 215 4.84 32.75 -10.42
N ARG A 216 5.60 33.17 -9.40
CA ARG A 216 5.77 32.40 -8.15
C ARG A 216 4.53 32.37 -7.24
N GLU A 217 3.65 33.35 -7.37
CA GLU A 217 2.45 33.50 -6.54
C GLU A 217 1.24 32.70 -7.07
N THR A 218 1.32 32.23 -8.31
CA THR A 218 0.29 31.44 -8.99
C THR A 218 0.33 29.99 -8.50
N ARG A 219 -0.84 29.45 -8.17
CA ARG A 219 -0.97 28.11 -7.62
C ARG A 219 -1.27 27.12 -8.74
N ALA A 220 -0.42 26.11 -8.87
CA ALA A 220 -0.66 24.97 -9.76
C ALA A 220 -1.78 24.06 -9.23
N VAL A 221 -2.38 23.25 -10.11
CA VAL A 221 -3.38 22.24 -9.72
C VAL A 221 -2.84 21.27 -8.67
N ALA A 222 -3.71 20.68 -7.85
CA ALA A 222 -3.31 19.65 -6.90
C ALA A 222 -2.76 18.40 -7.60
N GLU A 223 -1.80 17.70 -6.97
CA GLU A 223 -1.17 16.48 -7.53
C GLU A 223 -2.22 15.43 -7.93
N SER A 224 -3.23 15.21 -7.09
CA SER A 224 -4.29 14.24 -7.37
C SER A 224 -5.06 14.58 -8.64
N THR A 225 -5.20 15.87 -8.94
CA THR A 225 -5.91 16.38 -10.12
C THR A 225 -5.04 16.26 -11.36
N PHE A 226 -3.77 16.68 -11.26
CA PHE A 226 -2.76 16.46 -12.30
C PHE A 226 -2.68 14.99 -12.71
N ARG A 227 -2.64 14.07 -11.74
CA ARG A 227 -2.60 12.63 -11.98
C ARG A 227 -3.86 12.09 -12.65
N LYS A 228 -5.04 12.62 -12.31
CA LYS A 228 -6.30 12.25 -12.97
C LYS A 228 -6.29 12.69 -14.44
N ILE A 229 -5.88 13.92 -14.71
CA ILE A 229 -5.79 14.49 -16.06
C ILE A 229 -4.78 13.72 -16.91
N TRP A 230 -3.59 13.40 -16.37
CA TRP A 230 -2.62 12.54 -17.05
C TRP A 230 -3.24 11.22 -17.47
N LYS A 231 -3.82 10.47 -16.53
CA LYS A 231 -4.39 9.14 -16.81
C LYS A 231 -5.51 9.17 -17.85
N LEU A 232 -6.25 10.29 -17.92
CA LEU A 232 -7.33 10.47 -18.86
C LEU A 232 -6.83 10.85 -20.26
N LEU A 233 -5.91 11.82 -20.35
CA LEU A 233 -5.52 12.44 -21.62
C LEU A 233 -4.29 11.80 -22.28
N ILE A 234 -3.37 11.21 -21.51
CA ILE A 234 -2.15 10.56 -22.03
C ILE A 234 -1.93 9.19 -21.35
N PRO A 235 -2.83 8.21 -21.57
CA PRO A 235 -2.67 6.85 -21.02
C PRO A 235 -1.48 6.08 -21.61
N SER A 236 -0.96 6.54 -22.77
CA SER A 236 0.22 5.99 -23.43
C SER A 236 1.55 6.38 -22.75
N LEU A 237 1.57 7.41 -21.91
CA LEU A 237 2.74 7.80 -21.14
C LEU A 237 2.72 7.10 -19.78
N GLN A 238 3.61 6.13 -19.61
CA GLN A 238 3.65 5.26 -18.43
C GLN A 238 5.01 5.29 -17.76
N PHE A 239 5.10 4.85 -16.51
CA PHE A 239 6.40 4.63 -15.87
C PHE A 239 6.89 3.24 -16.24
N MET A 240 8.19 3.10 -16.51
CA MET A 240 8.83 1.80 -16.48
C MET A 240 8.54 1.18 -15.12
N SER A 241 8.02 -0.05 -15.12
CA SER A 241 7.97 -0.83 -13.90
C SER A 241 9.40 -0.99 -13.38
N PRO A 242 9.68 -0.72 -12.08
CA PRO A 242 10.91 -1.17 -11.47
C PRO A 242 11.07 -2.65 -11.82
N LYS A 243 12.24 -3.08 -12.30
CA LYS A 243 12.54 -4.51 -12.45
C LYS A 243 12.34 -5.13 -11.06
N SER A 244 11.17 -5.72 -10.82
CA SER A 244 10.92 -6.54 -9.64
C SER A 244 11.54 -7.89 -9.90
N ASP A 245 11.90 -8.58 -8.82
CA ASP A 245 12.09 -10.03 -8.91
C ASP A 245 10.81 -10.60 -9.51
N LEU A 246 10.93 -11.13 -10.72
CA LEU A 246 9.81 -11.70 -11.43
C LEU A 246 9.51 -13.04 -10.77
N CYS A 247 8.23 -13.33 -10.55
CA CYS A 247 7.85 -14.66 -10.13
C CYS A 247 8.21 -15.64 -11.25
N GLU A 248 9.19 -16.51 -11.00
CA GLU A 248 9.70 -17.48 -11.96
C GLU A 248 8.55 -18.30 -12.57
N LYS A 249 7.62 -18.79 -11.72
CA LYS A 249 6.41 -19.50 -12.17
C LYS A 249 5.57 -18.67 -13.13
N CYS A 250 5.37 -17.39 -12.86
CA CYS A 250 4.62 -16.51 -13.76
C CYS A 250 5.35 -16.35 -15.11
N GLU A 251 6.66 -16.17 -15.11
CA GLU A 251 7.43 -15.99 -16.34
C GLU A 251 7.47 -17.27 -17.17
N THR A 252 7.69 -18.43 -16.54
CA THR A 252 7.62 -19.74 -17.21
C THR A 252 6.24 -19.96 -17.84
N MET A 253 5.16 -19.76 -17.09
CA MET A 253 3.79 -19.95 -17.61
C MET A 253 3.47 -18.95 -18.73
N LYS A 254 3.90 -17.68 -18.64
CA LYS A 254 3.72 -16.70 -19.72
C LYS A 254 4.44 -17.12 -21.00
N LEU A 255 5.70 -17.57 -20.89
CA LEU A 255 6.47 -18.06 -22.04
C LEU A 255 5.79 -19.28 -22.66
N GLU A 256 5.32 -20.22 -21.84
CA GLU A 256 4.58 -21.39 -22.33
C GLU A 256 3.28 -21.01 -23.06
N ILE A 257 2.50 -20.05 -22.52
CA ILE A 257 1.27 -19.56 -23.16
C ILE A 257 1.57 -18.89 -24.51
N GLN A 258 2.69 -18.17 -24.61
CA GLN A 258 3.09 -17.48 -25.84
C GLN A 258 3.54 -18.44 -26.94
N HIS A 259 4.29 -19.48 -26.59
CA HIS A 259 4.90 -20.39 -27.57
C HIS A 259 4.09 -21.66 -27.86
N THR A 260 3.08 -21.98 -27.04
CA THR A 260 2.25 -23.17 -27.25
C THR A 260 1.23 -22.94 -28.37
N THR A 261 1.29 -23.80 -29.39
CA THR A 261 0.34 -23.83 -30.53
C THR A 261 -0.86 -24.75 -30.29
N GLN A 262 -0.72 -25.74 -29.40
CA GLN A 262 -1.80 -26.66 -29.02
C GLN A 262 -2.82 -25.97 -28.09
N HIS A 263 -4.09 -25.95 -28.50
CA HIS A 263 -5.13 -25.19 -27.79
C HIS A 263 -5.41 -25.71 -26.37
N GLU A 264 -5.54 -27.02 -26.18
CA GLU A 264 -5.80 -27.65 -24.87
C GLU A 264 -4.67 -27.38 -23.86
N LYS A 265 -3.41 -27.57 -24.30
CA LYS A 265 -2.25 -27.27 -23.47
C LYS A 265 -2.21 -25.79 -23.09
N LYS A 266 -2.47 -24.90 -24.04
CA LYS A 266 -2.53 -23.45 -23.80
C LYS A 266 -3.63 -23.07 -22.79
N LEU A 267 -4.79 -23.70 -22.88
CA LEU A 267 -5.89 -23.51 -21.92
C LEU A 267 -5.45 -23.93 -20.51
N SER A 268 -4.92 -25.14 -20.34
CA SER A 268 -4.48 -25.65 -19.03
C SER A 268 -3.40 -24.79 -18.36
N VAL A 269 -2.42 -24.30 -19.13
CA VAL A 269 -1.36 -23.43 -18.60
C VAL A 269 -1.94 -22.07 -18.21
N THR A 270 -2.93 -21.57 -18.96
CA THR A 270 -3.64 -20.33 -18.64
C THR A 270 -4.44 -20.47 -17.34
N GLU A 271 -5.15 -21.58 -17.14
CA GLU A 271 -5.87 -21.87 -15.90
C GLU A 271 -4.92 -21.95 -14.70
N ASN A 272 -3.79 -22.65 -14.85
CA ASN A 272 -2.75 -22.73 -13.81
C ASN A 272 -2.15 -21.35 -13.48
N TYR A 273 -1.94 -20.51 -14.49
CA TYR A 273 -1.46 -19.14 -14.31
C TYR A 273 -2.46 -18.28 -13.54
N LEU A 274 -3.75 -18.34 -13.90
CA LEU A 274 -4.81 -17.63 -13.20
C LEU A 274 -4.98 -18.12 -11.75
N ALA A 275 -4.91 -19.44 -11.52
CA ALA A 275 -4.95 -20.02 -10.18
C ALA A 275 -3.77 -19.54 -9.31
N HIS A 276 -2.55 -19.47 -9.87
CA HIS A 276 -1.38 -18.93 -9.17
C HIS A 276 -1.54 -17.44 -8.83
N LEU A 277 -2.08 -16.63 -9.75
CA LEU A 277 -2.36 -15.21 -9.48
C LEU A 277 -3.44 -15.01 -8.42
N ASN A 278 -4.52 -15.79 -8.48
CA ASN A 278 -5.59 -15.74 -7.48
C ASN A 278 -5.04 -16.10 -6.09
N ARG A 279 -4.25 -17.17 -5.99
CA ARG A 279 -3.55 -17.52 -4.74
C ARG A 279 -2.68 -16.37 -4.23
N ALA A 280 -1.84 -15.79 -5.08
CA ALA A 280 -0.98 -14.66 -4.68
C ALA A 280 -1.79 -13.44 -4.20
N LYS A 281 -2.97 -13.22 -4.79
CA LYS A 281 -3.91 -12.17 -4.37
C LYS A 281 -4.56 -12.49 -3.03
N GLU A 282 -5.01 -13.71 -2.79
CA GLU A 282 -5.61 -14.12 -1.52
C GLU A 282 -4.63 -13.95 -0.35
N GLU A 283 -3.38 -14.36 -0.54
CA GLU A 283 -2.29 -14.15 0.43
C GLU A 283 -2.04 -12.67 0.71
N ARG A 284 -2.11 -11.84 -0.34
CA ARG A 284 -1.97 -10.39 -0.24
C ARG A 284 -3.12 -9.75 0.54
N ASP A 285 -4.35 -10.18 0.26
CA ASP A 285 -5.55 -9.70 0.92
C ASP A 285 -5.52 -10.11 2.41
N TYR A 286 -5.06 -11.33 2.71
CA TYR A 286 -4.85 -11.80 4.08
C TYR A 286 -3.81 -10.98 4.84
N TYR A 287 -2.66 -10.69 4.22
CA TYR A 287 -1.65 -9.78 4.77
C TYR A 287 -2.22 -8.40 5.10
N ASN A 288 -2.97 -7.80 4.16
CA ASN A 288 -3.57 -6.48 4.37
C ASN A 288 -4.65 -6.51 5.48
N ALA A 289 -5.42 -7.60 5.59
CA ALA A 289 -6.41 -7.78 6.63
C ALA A 289 -5.75 -7.87 8.02
N ASN A 290 -4.63 -8.58 8.14
CA ASN A 290 -3.86 -8.65 9.40
C ASN A 290 -3.31 -7.29 9.83
N ILE A 291 -2.83 -6.47 8.88
CA ILE A 291 -2.43 -5.09 9.17
C ILE A 291 -3.62 -4.27 9.67
N THR A 292 -4.75 -4.37 8.98
CA THR A 292 -5.96 -3.59 9.31
C THR A 292 -6.43 -3.91 10.72
N ARG A 293 -6.50 -5.21 11.05
CA ARG A 293 -6.87 -5.69 12.39
C ARG A 293 -5.91 -5.18 13.46
N ALA A 294 -4.60 -5.31 13.25
CA ALA A 294 -3.61 -4.84 14.22
C ALA A 294 -3.68 -3.31 14.44
N VAL A 295 -3.99 -2.54 13.40
CA VAL A 295 -4.21 -1.08 13.51
C VAL A 295 -5.49 -0.75 14.27
N GLU A 296 -6.56 -1.51 14.09
CA GLU A 296 -7.82 -1.35 14.82
C GLU A 296 -7.64 -1.69 16.30
N ASP A 297 -7.01 -2.83 16.61
CA ASP A 297 -6.68 -3.26 17.97
C ASP A 297 -5.75 -2.24 18.65
N GLY A 298 -4.72 -1.77 17.94
CA GLY A 298 -3.77 -0.78 18.44
C GLY A 298 -4.40 0.58 18.78
N LYS A 299 -5.49 0.97 18.12
CA LYS A 299 -6.26 2.18 18.49
C LYS A 299 -7.01 2.02 19.81
N CYS A 300 -7.40 0.80 20.14
CA CYS A 300 -8.10 0.45 21.37
C CYS A 300 -7.16 0.09 22.52
N ASN A 301 -5.86 -0.12 22.25
CA ASN A 301 -4.88 -0.49 23.26
C ASN A 301 -4.62 0.68 24.24
N PRO A 302 -4.89 0.50 25.56
CA PRO A 302 -4.64 1.53 26.57
C PRO A 302 -3.14 1.75 26.85
N ASN A 303 -2.27 0.81 26.48
CA ASN A 303 -0.83 0.86 26.72
C ASN A 303 -0.16 1.76 25.67
N ARG A 304 -0.02 3.06 26.00
CA ARG A 304 0.52 4.07 25.08
C ARG A 304 2.05 4.16 25.04
N THR A 305 2.73 3.61 26.04
CA THR A 305 4.19 3.64 26.18
C THR A 305 4.80 2.27 25.95
N GLU A 306 5.98 2.24 25.32
CA GLU A 306 6.85 1.08 25.28
C GLU A 306 7.24 0.74 26.72
N SER A 307 6.64 -0.29 27.29
CA SER A 307 7.02 -0.81 28.60
C SER A 307 7.37 -2.27 28.45
N GLN A 308 8.61 -2.61 28.79
CA GLN A 308 9.15 -3.97 28.74
C GLN A 308 8.46 -4.95 29.73
N VAL A 309 7.44 -4.49 30.47
CA VAL A 309 6.88 -5.19 31.65
C VAL A 309 5.49 -5.78 31.42
N PHE A 310 4.80 -5.46 30.33
CA PHE A 310 3.41 -5.87 30.12
C PHE A 310 3.26 -6.74 28.87
N PHE A 311 3.56 -8.04 28.95
CA PHE A 311 3.10 -9.02 27.96
C PHE A 311 1.72 -9.54 28.38
N LYS A 312 0.85 -9.87 27.41
CA LYS A 312 -0.48 -10.46 27.65
C LYS A 312 -1.44 -9.63 28.53
N THR A 313 -1.38 -8.30 28.46
CA THR A 313 -2.27 -7.41 29.22
C THR A 313 -3.42 -6.84 28.40
N PHE A 314 -3.43 -7.04 27.08
CA PHE A 314 -4.42 -6.49 26.16
C PHE A 314 -4.94 -7.56 25.20
N GLU A 315 -6.26 -7.66 25.12
CA GLU A 315 -6.97 -8.49 24.14
C GLU A 315 -6.91 -7.82 22.76
N GLY A 316 -5.87 -8.15 22.00
CA GLY A 316 -5.65 -7.62 20.66
C GLY A 316 -4.46 -8.27 19.98
N SER A 317 -4.25 -7.89 18.73
CA SER A 317 -3.21 -8.42 17.86
C SER A 317 -2.17 -7.38 17.48
N ALA A 318 -0.89 -7.73 17.66
CA ALA A 318 0.22 -7.02 17.06
C ALA A 318 0.54 -7.63 15.70
N HIS A 319 0.96 -6.80 14.74
CA HIS A 319 1.46 -7.30 13.45
C HIS A 319 2.85 -6.74 13.16
N ILE A 320 3.80 -7.64 12.93
CA ILE A 320 5.17 -7.30 12.55
C ILE A 320 5.54 -7.94 11.22
N THR A 321 6.38 -7.24 10.46
CA THR A 321 7.05 -7.77 9.28
C THR A 321 8.54 -7.52 9.40
N TYR A 322 9.37 -8.39 8.86
CA TYR A 322 10.81 -8.13 8.85
C TYR A 322 11.50 -8.70 7.63
N ASP A 323 12.59 -8.04 7.24
CA ASP A 323 13.41 -8.45 6.12
C ASP A 323 14.84 -7.91 6.19
N TRP A 324 15.72 -8.54 5.41
CA TRP A 324 17.08 -8.12 5.20
C TRP A 324 17.19 -7.25 3.94
N ALA A 325 17.57 -6.00 4.12
CA ALA A 325 17.94 -5.15 3.00
C ALA A 325 19.24 -5.64 2.33
N GLN A 326 19.40 -5.23 1.06
CA GLN A 326 20.71 -5.26 0.40
C GLN A 326 21.71 -4.44 1.23
N ASN A 327 22.92 -4.98 1.41
CA ASN A 327 23.97 -4.31 2.16
C ASN A 327 24.30 -2.96 1.51
N VAL A 328 24.56 -1.96 2.35
CA VAL A 328 25.13 -0.67 1.94
C VAL A 328 26.63 -0.68 2.19
N GLN A 329 27.33 0.32 1.66
CA GLN A 329 28.79 0.36 1.62
C GLN A 329 29.31 1.67 2.20
N VAL A 330 30.45 1.61 2.87
CA VAL A 330 31.13 2.77 3.41
C VAL A 330 32.62 2.71 3.02
N PRO A 331 33.20 3.78 2.45
CA PRO A 331 32.54 5.04 2.08
C PRO A 331 31.66 4.90 0.82
N TYR A 332 30.72 5.82 0.67
CA TYR A 332 29.91 6.00 -0.53
C TYR A 332 29.79 7.49 -0.88
N SER A 333 29.85 7.79 -2.18
CA SER A 333 29.64 9.14 -2.72
C SER A 333 28.72 9.06 -3.93
N PRO A 334 27.77 10.01 -4.11
CA PRO A 334 26.95 10.08 -5.32
C PRO A 334 27.79 10.30 -6.60
N GLN A 335 28.95 10.95 -6.46
CA GLN A 335 29.95 11.13 -7.51
C GLN A 335 31.05 10.09 -7.32
N GLN A 336 30.70 8.82 -7.47
CA GLN A 336 31.63 7.72 -7.18
C GLN A 336 32.80 7.72 -8.18
N ILE A 337 34.02 7.73 -7.65
CA ILE A 337 35.24 7.68 -8.45
C ILE A 337 35.34 6.30 -9.10
N GLY A 338 35.59 6.25 -10.41
CA GLY A 338 35.64 5.02 -11.22
C GLY A 338 36.46 3.88 -10.60
N SER A 339 37.56 4.20 -9.93
CA SER A 339 38.45 3.22 -9.28
C SER A 339 37.84 2.52 -8.06
N LEU A 340 36.84 3.10 -7.39
CA LEU A 340 36.16 2.49 -6.25
C LEU A 340 35.18 1.38 -6.68
N PHE A 341 34.70 1.37 -7.93
CA PHE A 341 33.81 0.33 -8.46
C PHE A 341 34.47 -1.06 -8.51
N PHE A 342 35.80 -1.11 -8.57
CA PHE A 342 36.58 -2.36 -8.62
C PHE A 342 37.13 -2.78 -7.26
N ARG A 343 36.84 -2.01 -6.20
CA ARG A 343 37.28 -2.32 -4.83
C ARG A 343 36.10 -2.84 -4.02
N SER A 344 36.38 -3.41 -2.84
CA SER A 344 35.35 -3.86 -1.91
C SER A 344 35.32 -2.96 -0.68
N PRO A 345 34.50 -1.90 -0.67
CA PRO A 345 34.29 -1.06 0.51
C PRO A 345 33.76 -1.84 1.71
N ARG A 346 33.82 -1.22 2.89
CA ARG A 346 33.32 -1.80 4.14
C ARG A 346 31.81 -1.99 4.04
N LYS A 347 31.33 -3.20 4.34
CA LYS A 347 29.90 -3.55 4.22
C LYS A 347 29.17 -3.20 5.50
N VAL A 348 27.99 -2.59 5.34
CA VAL A 348 27.03 -2.36 6.42
C VAL A 348 25.76 -3.11 6.08
N HIS A 349 25.35 -3.96 6.99
CA HIS A 349 24.15 -4.78 6.89
C HIS A 349 22.97 -4.07 7.51
N LEU A 350 21.82 -4.17 6.83
CA LEU A 350 20.57 -3.55 7.26
C LEU A 350 19.49 -4.63 7.41
N PHE A 351 18.90 -4.71 8.60
CA PHE A 351 17.74 -5.55 8.88
C PHE A 351 16.60 -4.68 9.39
N GLY A 352 15.43 -4.75 8.77
CA GLY A 352 14.27 -3.95 9.14
C GLY A 352 13.23 -4.81 9.82
N VAL A 353 12.73 -4.38 10.96
CA VAL A 353 11.50 -4.92 11.58
C VAL A 353 10.50 -3.80 11.66
N CYS A 354 9.36 -3.96 11.00
CA CYS A 354 8.28 -2.98 10.95
C CYS A 354 7.10 -3.46 11.80
N ASN A 355 6.69 -2.64 12.77
CA ASN A 355 5.44 -2.83 13.49
C ASN A 355 4.35 -2.04 12.76
N THR A 356 3.43 -2.76 12.12
CA THR A 356 2.35 -2.15 11.33
C THR A 356 1.10 -1.84 12.16
N GLY A 357 1.00 -2.37 13.39
CA GLY A 357 -0.16 -2.20 14.27
C GLY A 357 -0.13 -0.92 15.11
N ASN A 358 1.03 -0.27 15.25
CA ASN A 358 1.14 0.97 16.01
C ASN A 358 0.46 2.13 15.28
N PHE A 359 -0.74 2.51 15.71
CA PHE A 359 -1.38 3.77 15.34
C PHE A 359 -1.05 4.85 16.42
N PRO A 360 -0.82 6.13 16.05
CA PRO A 360 -0.89 6.71 14.71
C PRO A 360 0.36 6.51 13.84
N HIS A 361 1.40 5.83 14.33
CA HIS A 361 2.69 5.75 13.64
C HIS A 361 3.20 4.31 13.51
N THR A 362 3.04 3.77 12.30
CA THR A 362 3.84 2.63 11.85
C THR A 362 5.32 2.99 11.97
N GLU A 363 6.11 2.12 12.57
CA GLU A 363 7.55 2.31 12.75
C GLU A 363 8.30 1.07 12.28
N GLN A 364 9.34 1.29 11.49
CA GLN A 364 10.37 0.33 11.15
C GLN A 364 11.67 0.65 11.88
N THR A 365 12.07 -0.24 12.78
CA THR A 365 13.41 -0.26 13.37
C THR A 365 14.34 -0.93 12.37
N ASN A 366 15.34 -0.17 11.93
CA ASN A 366 16.38 -0.63 11.02
C ASN A 366 17.67 -0.86 11.81
N TYR A 367 18.02 -2.12 12.01
CA TYR A 367 19.26 -2.53 12.63
C TYR A 367 20.42 -2.31 11.67
N VAL A 368 21.40 -1.51 12.10
CA VAL A 368 22.59 -1.13 11.36
C VAL A 368 23.78 -1.86 11.95
N ILE A 369 24.33 -2.81 11.19
CA ILE A 369 25.34 -3.76 11.67
C ILE A 369 26.55 -3.67 10.74
N ASP A 370 27.69 -3.27 11.28
CA ASP A 370 28.96 -3.29 10.54
C ASP A 370 29.42 -4.72 10.24
N GLU A 371 30.20 -4.93 9.18
CA GLU A 371 30.74 -6.26 8.87
C GLU A 371 31.63 -6.86 9.98
N GLY A 372 32.26 -6.02 10.82
CA GLY A 372 33.00 -6.45 12.01
C GLY A 372 32.15 -6.58 13.29
N GLU A 373 30.84 -6.35 13.21
CA GLU A 373 29.89 -6.45 14.33
C GLU A 373 28.91 -7.64 14.15
N MET A 374 29.14 -8.48 13.15
CA MET A 374 28.35 -9.69 12.90
C MET A 374 28.68 -10.79 13.93
N PRO A 375 27.70 -11.60 14.37
CA PRO A 375 27.92 -12.62 15.39
C PRO A 375 28.83 -13.74 14.88
N ASP A 376 29.67 -14.28 15.78
CA ASP A 376 30.52 -15.43 15.48
C ASP A 376 29.75 -16.77 15.54
N ASP A 377 28.90 -17.04 14.53
CA ASP A 377 28.08 -18.26 14.48
C ASP A 377 28.61 -19.31 13.47
N GLY A 378 29.89 -19.22 13.11
CA GLY A 378 30.56 -20.14 12.18
C GLY A 378 30.23 -19.91 10.69
N LYS A 379 29.33 -18.97 10.35
CA LYS A 379 29.07 -18.54 8.97
C LYS A 379 29.38 -17.06 8.79
N LEU A 380 29.98 -16.70 7.66
CA LEU A 380 30.12 -15.30 7.25
C LEU A 380 28.74 -14.75 6.85
N GLY A 381 28.03 -14.07 7.75
CA GLY A 381 26.93 -13.17 7.41
C GLY A 381 25.58 -13.44 8.09
N LYS A 382 24.49 -13.22 7.33
CA LYS A 382 23.09 -13.16 7.78
C LYS A 382 22.53 -14.54 8.20
N GLY A 383 22.97 -15.04 9.36
CA GLY A 383 22.56 -16.33 9.92
C GLY A 383 21.26 -16.29 10.72
N VAL A 384 20.79 -17.48 11.12
CA VAL A 384 19.60 -17.67 11.97
C VAL A 384 19.78 -17.00 13.35
N ASN A 385 20.92 -17.20 14.01
CA ASN A 385 21.18 -16.61 15.33
C ASN A 385 21.13 -15.08 15.26
N CYS A 386 21.76 -14.48 14.25
CA CYS A 386 21.69 -13.05 13.97
C CYS A 386 20.23 -12.61 13.80
N THR A 387 19.52 -13.20 12.82
CA THR A 387 18.14 -12.80 12.47
C THR A 387 17.18 -12.90 13.67
N LEU A 388 17.16 -14.04 14.36
CA LEU A 388 16.26 -14.25 15.50
C LEU A 388 16.60 -13.35 16.70
N SER A 389 17.87 -12.99 16.90
CA SER A 389 18.25 -12.03 17.96
C SER A 389 17.70 -10.64 17.69
N LEU A 390 17.76 -10.18 16.43
CA LEU A 390 17.20 -8.89 16.02
C LEU A 390 15.66 -8.89 16.10
N VAL A 391 15.03 -9.98 15.68
CA VAL A 391 13.57 -10.17 15.81
C VAL A 391 13.16 -10.19 17.28
N TRP A 392 13.90 -10.89 18.14
CA TRP A 392 13.65 -10.94 19.58
C TRP A 392 13.71 -9.56 20.22
N HIS A 393 14.78 -8.80 19.96
CA HIS A 393 14.89 -7.43 20.43
C HIS A 393 13.75 -6.54 19.92
N ALA A 394 13.36 -6.68 18.64
CA ALA A 394 12.25 -5.90 18.08
C ALA A 394 10.90 -6.25 18.75
N ILE A 395 10.64 -7.54 19.01
CA ILE A 395 9.43 -7.98 19.72
C ILE A 395 9.38 -7.37 21.11
N GLN A 396 10.50 -7.36 21.84
CA GLN A 396 10.57 -6.74 23.17
C GLN A 396 10.33 -5.22 23.10
N LYS A 397 10.90 -4.53 22.11
CA LYS A 397 10.69 -3.09 21.90
C LYS A 397 9.24 -2.75 21.53
N TYR A 398 8.64 -3.55 20.66
CA TYR A 398 7.30 -3.29 20.11
C TYR A 398 6.15 -3.80 20.98
N ASN A 399 6.45 -4.57 22.02
CA ASN A 399 5.44 -5.10 22.91
C ASN A 399 4.63 -3.99 23.59
N ARG A 400 3.31 -4.05 23.44
CA ARG A 400 2.34 -3.21 24.16
C ARG A 400 1.26 -4.05 24.82
N GLY A 401 1.54 -5.32 25.11
CA GLY A 401 0.68 -6.21 25.86
C GLY A 401 -0.31 -7.02 25.05
N GLU A 402 -0.28 -6.95 23.73
CA GLU A 402 -1.09 -7.77 22.85
C GLU A 402 -0.92 -9.26 23.16
N LYS A 403 -2.04 -9.99 23.25
CA LYS A 403 -2.03 -11.45 23.46
C LYS A 403 -1.71 -12.23 22.20
N LYS A 404 -2.01 -11.67 21.01
CA LYS A 404 -1.72 -12.30 19.72
C LYS A 404 -0.61 -11.57 18.97
N LEU A 405 0.38 -12.31 18.46
CA LEU A 405 1.39 -11.79 17.54
C LEU A 405 1.21 -12.40 16.16
N VAL A 406 1.07 -11.57 15.14
CA VAL A 406 1.04 -11.98 13.73
C VAL A 406 2.31 -11.51 13.05
N ILE A 407 3.00 -12.41 12.39
CA ILE A 407 4.24 -12.16 11.66
C ILE A 407 4.01 -12.45 10.20
N THR A 408 4.43 -11.53 9.32
CA THR A 408 4.52 -11.81 7.88
C THR A 408 5.93 -11.59 7.36
N CYS A 409 6.49 -12.60 6.68
CA CYS A 409 7.87 -12.59 6.16
C CYS A 409 7.95 -13.04 4.70
N ASP A 410 9.09 -12.74 4.07
CA ASP A 410 9.45 -13.38 2.80
C ASP A 410 9.81 -14.86 3.02
N ASN A 411 9.53 -15.68 2.03
CA ASN A 411 9.81 -17.11 1.93
C ASN A 411 11.31 -17.37 1.62
N CYS A 412 12.17 -16.84 2.48
CA CYS A 412 13.63 -17.04 2.43
C CYS A 412 14.04 -18.22 3.31
N VAL A 413 14.43 -19.34 2.71
CA VAL A 413 14.78 -20.60 3.41
C VAL A 413 15.92 -20.42 4.42
N GLY A 414 16.99 -19.75 4.00
CA GLY A 414 18.24 -19.67 4.80
C GLY A 414 18.12 -18.82 6.07
N GLN A 415 17.14 -17.92 6.13
CA GLN A 415 17.02 -16.89 7.16
C GLN A 415 15.70 -17.00 7.92
N ASN A 416 14.58 -17.01 7.21
CA ASN A 416 13.25 -16.85 7.81
C ASN A 416 12.48 -18.19 7.89
N LYS A 417 12.46 -18.95 6.79
CA LYS A 417 11.64 -20.17 6.66
C LYS A 417 12.45 -21.43 6.93
N ASN A 418 12.76 -21.65 8.20
CA ASN A 418 13.47 -22.83 8.68
C ASN A 418 12.92 -23.29 10.04
N ASN A 419 13.34 -24.49 10.46
CA ASN A 419 12.88 -25.10 11.72
C ASN A 419 13.22 -24.26 12.96
N TYR A 420 14.38 -23.59 12.99
CA TYR A 420 14.75 -22.77 14.14
C TYR A 420 13.83 -21.56 14.33
N SER A 421 13.31 -20.99 13.24
CA SER A 421 12.27 -19.96 13.34
C SER A 421 10.99 -20.50 13.96
N LEU A 422 10.55 -21.71 13.58
CA LEU A 422 9.38 -22.35 14.20
C LEU A 422 9.62 -22.61 15.70
N PHE A 423 10.81 -23.10 16.04
CA PHE A 423 11.21 -23.34 17.43
C PHE A 423 11.23 -22.05 18.24
N PHE A 424 11.70 -20.95 17.65
CA PHE A 424 11.69 -19.63 18.27
C PHE A 424 10.29 -19.16 18.62
N TYR A 425 9.33 -19.24 17.69
CA TYR A 425 7.96 -18.81 17.98
C TYR A 425 7.24 -19.74 18.96
N SER A 426 7.51 -21.05 18.93
CA SER A 426 7.06 -21.98 19.97
C SER A 426 7.60 -21.59 21.34
N TRP A 427 8.89 -21.27 21.42
CA TRP A 427 9.52 -20.83 22.66
C TRP A 427 8.94 -19.53 23.22
N LEU A 428 8.49 -18.59 22.37
CA LEU A 428 7.77 -17.39 22.84
C LEU A 428 6.44 -17.72 23.53
N ILE A 429 5.72 -18.75 23.04
CA ILE A 429 4.51 -19.27 23.70
C ILE A 429 4.86 -19.90 25.04
N ASP A 430 5.89 -20.75 25.09
CA ASP A 430 6.33 -21.43 26.32
C ASP A 430 6.76 -20.43 27.41
N ARG A 431 7.40 -19.32 27.00
CA ARG A 431 7.77 -18.23 27.91
C ARG A 431 6.59 -17.41 28.40
N GLY A 432 5.40 -17.67 27.90
CA GLY A 432 4.20 -16.97 28.29
C GLY A 432 4.16 -15.52 27.79
N LEU A 433 4.82 -15.20 26.68
CA LEU A 433 4.85 -13.84 26.13
C LEU A 433 3.63 -13.53 25.26
N TYR A 434 3.14 -14.54 24.54
CA TYR A 434 1.92 -14.48 23.73
C TYR A 434 1.03 -15.68 24.02
N GLU A 435 -0.28 -15.52 23.87
CA GLU A 435 -1.26 -16.62 23.93
C GLU A 435 -1.40 -17.30 22.57
N GLU A 436 -1.23 -16.52 21.51
CA GLU A 436 -1.31 -16.97 20.12
C GLU A 436 -0.21 -16.31 19.27
N ILE A 437 0.42 -17.09 18.41
CA ILE A 437 1.36 -16.61 17.40
C ILE A 437 1.02 -17.18 16.04
N GLU A 438 1.01 -16.32 15.03
CA GLU A 438 0.75 -16.69 13.65
C GLU A 438 1.92 -16.23 12.77
N LEU A 439 2.57 -17.16 12.08
CA LEU A 439 3.70 -16.89 11.20
C LEU A 439 3.30 -17.21 9.75
N ASN A 440 3.28 -16.17 8.92
CA ASN A 440 2.84 -16.21 7.54
C ASN A 440 3.99 -15.90 6.58
N PHE A 441 4.08 -16.67 5.49
CA PHE A 441 5.09 -16.49 4.44
C PHE A 441 4.44 -16.09 3.12
N MET A 442 4.92 -15.00 2.52
CA MET A 442 4.44 -14.53 1.23
C MET A 442 4.84 -15.50 0.08
N ILE A 443 4.07 -15.50 -1.00
CA ILE A 443 4.37 -16.30 -2.20
C ILE A 443 5.63 -15.76 -2.89
N PRO A 444 6.66 -16.59 -3.16
CA PRO A 444 7.88 -16.17 -3.84
C PRO A 444 7.62 -15.41 -5.15
N GLY A 445 8.32 -14.28 -5.34
CA GLY A 445 8.14 -13.39 -6.49
C GLY A 445 6.89 -12.49 -6.43
N HIS A 446 6.04 -12.64 -5.41
CA HIS A 446 4.92 -11.76 -5.08
C HIS A 446 5.08 -11.12 -3.70
N THR A 447 6.34 -10.93 -3.29
CA THR A 447 6.75 -10.74 -1.90
C THR A 447 6.90 -9.29 -1.48
N LYS A 448 6.64 -8.29 -2.35
CA LYS A 448 6.82 -6.88 -1.97
C LYS A 448 5.98 -6.50 -0.76
N PHE A 449 6.55 -6.15 0.39
CA PHE A 449 5.78 -5.70 1.57
C PHE A 449 6.34 -4.41 2.16
N ILE A 450 5.84 -4.01 3.34
CA ILE A 450 6.11 -2.68 3.89
C ILE A 450 7.60 -2.42 4.14
N CYS A 451 8.37 -3.46 4.49
CA CYS A 451 9.82 -3.33 4.71
C CYS A 451 10.58 -2.89 3.45
N ASP A 452 10.22 -3.43 2.28
CA ASP A 452 10.80 -3.02 1.00
C ASP A 452 10.59 -1.54 0.71
N SER A 453 9.40 -1.04 1.05
CA SER A 453 9.06 0.36 0.87
C SER A 453 9.91 1.25 1.79
N CYS A 454 10.06 0.87 3.06
CA CYS A 454 10.90 1.56 4.02
C CYS A 454 12.39 1.55 3.62
N PHE A 455 12.91 0.43 3.14
CA PHE A 455 14.26 0.34 2.59
C PHE A 455 14.43 1.18 1.33
N GLY A 456 13.41 1.24 0.47
CA GLY A 456 13.38 2.09 -0.71
C GLY A 456 13.60 3.56 -0.36
N LEU A 457 12.92 4.05 0.69
CA LEU A 457 13.09 5.43 1.18
C LEU A 457 14.50 5.69 1.71
N ILE A 458 15.08 4.74 2.45
CA ILE A 458 16.48 4.81 2.90
C ILE A 458 17.43 4.88 1.70
N LYS A 459 17.25 4.00 0.70
CA LYS A 459 18.09 3.95 -0.51
C LYS A 459 18.02 5.23 -1.32
N ILE A 460 16.85 5.88 -1.41
CA ILE A 460 16.70 7.17 -2.12
C ILE A 460 17.59 8.24 -1.48
N LEU A 461 17.57 8.36 -0.15
CA LEU A 461 18.39 9.35 0.55
C LEU A 461 19.87 8.96 0.55
N TYR A 462 20.18 7.69 0.79
CA TYR A 462 21.55 7.15 0.75
C TYR A 462 22.24 7.46 -0.58
N ARG A 463 21.57 7.21 -1.72
CA ARG A 463 22.15 7.43 -3.06
C ARG A 463 22.50 8.90 -3.35
N LYS A 464 21.84 9.83 -2.65
CA LYS A 464 22.04 11.28 -2.77
C LYS A 464 22.98 11.84 -1.69
N SER A 465 23.41 11.00 -0.75
CA SER A 465 24.21 11.42 0.39
C SER A 465 25.65 10.96 0.23
N ARG A 466 26.57 11.75 0.78
CA ARG A 466 27.94 11.31 1.02
C ARG A 466 27.98 10.56 2.36
N VAL A 467 28.62 9.40 2.39
CA VAL A 467 28.65 8.49 3.53
C VAL A 467 30.10 8.13 3.79
N ASN A 468 30.64 8.56 4.92
CA ASN A 468 32.01 8.29 5.31
C ASN A 468 32.09 7.26 6.43
N THR A 469 31.05 7.12 7.26
CA THR A 469 31.02 6.26 8.46
C THR A 469 29.73 5.43 8.56
N VAL A 470 29.69 4.46 9.48
CA VAL A 470 28.45 3.73 9.79
C VAL A 470 27.43 4.66 10.46
N ASP A 471 27.86 5.67 11.22
CA ASP A 471 26.98 6.66 11.83
C ASP A 471 26.31 7.58 10.80
N ASP A 472 26.94 7.82 9.65
CA ASP A 472 26.28 8.48 8.52
C ASP A 472 25.11 7.65 8.00
N VAL A 473 25.24 6.31 7.97
CA VAL A 473 24.14 5.41 7.59
C VAL A 473 22.99 5.52 8.59
N THR A 474 23.28 5.51 9.89
CA THR A 474 22.32 5.73 10.99
C THR A 474 21.57 7.07 10.82
N SER A 475 22.33 8.15 10.56
CA SER A 475 21.80 9.49 10.30
C SER A 475 20.90 9.52 9.05
N ILE A 476 21.29 8.84 7.97
CA ILE A 476 20.48 8.72 6.76
C ILE A 476 19.17 7.99 7.04
N ILE A 477 19.20 6.89 7.78
CA ILE A 477 17.98 6.14 8.13
C ILE A 477 17.00 7.03 8.89
N ASN A 478 17.48 7.70 9.94
CA ASN A 478 16.63 8.58 10.76
C ASN A 478 16.06 9.77 9.97
N ARG A 479 16.80 10.28 8.97
CA ARG A 479 16.36 11.39 8.10
C ARG A 479 15.60 10.95 6.86
N SER A 480 15.51 9.65 6.59
CA SER A 480 14.85 9.13 5.39
C SER A 480 13.34 9.38 5.37
N THR A 481 12.74 9.69 6.53
CA THR A 481 11.31 9.94 6.67
C THR A 481 11.06 11.08 7.67
N ILE A 482 10.05 11.93 7.40
CA ILE A 482 9.71 13.08 8.26
C ILE A 482 8.93 12.63 9.52
N VAL A 483 8.18 11.54 9.43
CA VAL A 483 7.25 11.06 10.47
C VAL A 483 7.86 9.94 11.33
N ARG A 484 9.20 9.86 11.42
CA ARG A 484 9.94 8.78 12.12
C ARG A 484 9.50 7.35 11.75
N LEU A 485 9.00 7.14 10.53
CA LEU A 485 8.66 5.81 10.02
C LEU A 485 9.89 4.90 10.00
N ASN A 486 11.06 5.43 9.66
CA ASN A 486 12.32 4.72 9.80
C ASN A 486 13.09 5.24 11.00
N THR A 487 13.38 4.34 11.93
CA THR A 487 14.31 4.56 13.04
C THR A 487 15.50 3.63 12.86
N SER A 488 16.67 4.05 13.33
CA SER A 488 17.88 3.24 13.32
C SER A 488 18.14 2.64 14.70
N GLN A 489 18.70 1.43 14.70
CA GLN A 489 19.20 0.76 15.89
C GLN A 489 20.63 0.30 15.61
N ARG A 490 21.60 0.87 16.32
CA ARG A 490 23.01 0.47 16.22
C ARG A 490 23.32 -0.66 17.20
N TYR A 491 24.29 -1.48 16.80
CA TYR A 491 25.04 -2.32 17.71
C TYR A 491 26.20 -1.50 18.28
N LEU A 492 26.22 -1.27 19.59
CA LEU A 492 27.25 -0.50 20.28
C LEU A 492 27.96 -1.40 21.29
N ASN A 493 28.75 -2.36 20.82
CA ASN A 493 29.45 -3.34 21.68
C ASN A 493 28.52 -4.11 22.65
N GLY A 494 27.31 -4.45 22.18
CA GLY A 494 26.28 -5.13 22.98
C GLY A 494 25.32 -4.17 23.69
N GLU A 495 25.61 -2.86 23.68
CA GLU A 495 24.62 -1.84 23.99
C GLU A 495 23.70 -1.64 22.77
N GLY A 496 22.39 -1.54 23.03
CA GLY A 496 21.35 -1.60 22.00
C GLY A 496 20.69 -2.97 21.92
N PHE A 497 21.40 -4.02 21.50
CA PHE A 497 20.88 -5.39 21.46
C PHE A 497 22.00 -6.45 21.61
N GLN A 498 21.60 -7.69 21.93
CA GLN A 498 22.50 -8.82 22.16
C GLN A 498 22.25 -9.93 21.14
N TYR A 499 23.30 -10.66 20.75
CA TYR A 499 23.15 -11.87 19.95
C TYR A 499 23.04 -13.11 20.84
N TYR A 500 22.12 -14.00 20.48
CA TYR A 500 21.81 -15.22 21.22
C TYR A 500 22.05 -16.46 20.36
N ASN A 501 22.52 -17.54 20.99
CA ASN A 501 22.75 -18.83 20.34
C ASN A 501 21.49 -19.70 20.30
N PHE A 502 20.48 -19.24 19.57
CA PHE A 502 19.23 -19.98 19.40
C PHE A 502 19.41 -21.37 18.77
N LYS A 503 20.35 -21.52 17.83
CA LYS A 503 20.63 -22.83 17.19
C LYS A 503 21.01 -23.89 18.22
N ASP A 504 21.93 -23.55 19.11
CA ASP A 504 22.39 -24.44 20.18
C ASP A 504 21.28 -24.70 21.19
N PHE A 505 20.58 -23.64 21.58
CA PHE A 505 19.48 -23.72 22.54
C PHE A 505 18.32 -24.62 22.09
N PHE A 506 18.04 -24.68 20.78
CA PHE A 506 16.96 -25.50 20.21
C PHE A 506 17.42 -26.86 19.66
N GLN A 507 18.63 -27.33 19.96
CA GLN A 507 19.15 -28.60 19.41
C GLN A 507 18.28 -29.83 19.70
N SER A 508 17.58 -29.84 20.85
CA SER A 508 16.71 -30.93 21.28
C SER A 508 15.35 -30.97 20.55
N PHE A 509 14.99 -29.93 19.79
CA PHE A 509 13.70 -29.84 19.15
C PHE A 509 13.61 -30.74 17.92
N LYS A 510 12.45 -31.36 17.74
CA LYS A 510 12.13 -32.18 16.59
C LYS A 510 11.79 -31.30 15.40
N LYS A 511 12.51 -31.51 14.29
CA LYS A 511 12.28 -30.80 13.04
C LYS A 511 10.95 -31.22 12.41
N LEU A 512 10.18 -30.24 11.95
CA LEU A 512 9.08 -30.45 11.03
C LEU A 512 9.67 -30.78 9.64
N PRO A 513 9.24 -31.86 8.96
CA PRO A 513 9.66 -32.16 7.60
C PRO A 513 8.99 -31.20 6.60
N ASN A 514 9.65 -30.95 5.47
CA ASN A 514 9.09 -30.18 4.35
C ASN A 514 8.56 -28.78 4.72
N VAL A 515 9.16 -28.09 5.70
CA VAL A 515 8.78 -26.74 6.15
C VAL A 515 8.59 -25.77 4.97
N GLN A 516 9.42 -25.89 3.93
CA GLN A 516 9.37 -25.03 2.75
C GLN A 516 8.04 -25.10 1.98
N LYS A 517 7.30 -26.21 2.11
CA LYS A 517 6.00 -26.39 1.45
C LYS A 517 4.91 -25.52 2.05
N TYR A 518 4.93 -25.28 3.36
CA TYR A 518 3.81 -24.67 4.08
C TYR A 518 3.97 -23.16 4.19
N HIS A 519 2.89 -22.38 4.17
CA HIS A 519 2.95 -20.91 4.20
C HIS A 519 2.41 -20.30 5.49
N HIS A 520 1.59 -21.05 6.23
CA HIS A 520 1.00 -20.59 7.47
C HIS A 520 1.37 -21.54 8.60
N PHE A 521 1.86 -20.97 9.68
CA PHE A 521 2.15 -21.66 10.93
C PHE A 521 1.45 -20.95 12.07
N TYR A 522 0.92 -21.71 13.00
CA TYR A 522 0.18 -21.21 14.15
C TYR A 522 0.59 -21.94 15.42
N PHE A 523 0.68 -21.19 16.50
CA PHE A 523 1.09 -21.65 17.82
C PHE A 523 0.13 -21.06 18.84
N ASN A 524 -0.25 -21.83 19.85
CA ASN A 524 -1.12 -21.33 20.91
C ASN A 524 -0.73 -21.92 22.27
N SER A 525 -1.06 -21.18 23.32
CA SER A 525 -0.74 -21.53 24.71
C SER A 525 -1.53 -22.73 25.25
N GLN A 526 -2.60 -23.16 24.60
CA GLN A 526 -3.35 -24.37 24.98
C GLN A 526 -2.65 -25.66 24.54
N HIS A 527 -1.81 -25.57 23.50
CA HIS A 527 -1.07 -26.70 22.93
C HIS A 527 0.44 -26.36 22.83
N PRO A 528 1.13 -26.16 23.98
CA PRO A 528 2.55 -25.83 23.98
C PRO A 528 3.39 -26.93 23.32
N GLY A 529 4.42 -26.53 22.58
CA GLY A 529 5.27 -27.44 21.81
C GLY A 529 4.64 -28.07 20.57
N VAL A 530 3.42 -27.66 20.20
CA VAL A 530 2.75 -28.08 18.96
C VAL A 530 2.76 -26.94 17.94
N VAL A 531 3.17 -27.25 16.71
CA VAL A 531 3.01 -26.35 15.56
C VAL A 531 1.82 -26.80 14.71
N PHE A 532 0.88 -25.89 14.48
CA PHE A 532 -0.18 -26.06 13.50
C PHE A 532 0.29 -25.46 12.18
N TYR A 533 0.11 -26.16 11.06
CA TYR A 533 0.62 -25.71 9.77
C TYR A 533 -0.28 -26.09 8.58
N LYS A 534 -0.24 -25.27 7.53
CA LYS A 534 -0.95 -25.48 6.27
C LYS A 534 -0.27 -24.78 5.08
N ASP A 535 -0.56 -25.22 3.86
CA ASP A 535 0.01 -24.62 2.65
C ASP A 535 -0.84 -23.45 2.14
N ARG A 536 -2.16 -23.59 2.18
CA ARG A 536 -3.08 -22.55 1.71
C ARG A 536 -4.02 -22.06 2.80
N LEU A 537 -4.65 -20.91 2.58
CA LEU A 537 -5.58 -20.32 3.53
C LEU A 537 -6.85 -21.17 3.72
N GLU A 538 -7.34 -21.79 2.65
CA GLU A 538 -8.51 -22.68 2.66
C GLU A 538 -8.26 -24.07 3.25
N ASP A 539 -6.99 -24.47 3.39
CA ASP A 539 -6.63 -25.77 3.93
C ASP A 539 -6.95 -25.86 5.43
N ASN A 540 -7.29 -27.08 5.88
CA ASN A 540 -7.34 -27.39 7.31
C ASN A 540 -5.92 -27.49 7.89
N TYR A 541 -5.76 -27.02 9.13
CA TYR A 541 -4.50 -27.17 9.84
C TYR A 541 -4.15 -28.63 10.10
N LYS A 542 -2.88 -28.96 9.88
CA LYS A 542 -2.23 -30.16 10.40
C LYS A 542 -1.43 -29.78 11.63
N GLU A 543 -1.16 -30.73 12.50
CA GLU A 543 -0.39 -30.52 13.72
C GLU A 543 0.85 -31.40 13.77
N ALA A 544 1.90 -30.91 14.41
CA ALA A 544 3.09 -31.69 14.74
C ALA A 544 3.69 -31.21 16.06
N THR A 545 4.05 -32.17 16.91
CA THR A 545 4.79 -31.88 18.14
C THR A 545 6.27 -31.71 17.84
N ILE A 546 6.81 -30.52 18.16
CA ILE A 546 8.21 -30.15 17.95
C ILE A 546 9.05 -30.26 19.24
N HIS A 547 8.43 -30.20 20.41
CA HIS A 547 9.05 -30.59 21.69
C HIS A 547 7.97 -30.89 22.74
N ASN A 548 8.35 -31.61 23.79
CA ASN A 548 7.48 -31.92 24.93
C ASN A 548 7.88 -31.14 26.20
N CYS A 549 8.97 -30.37 26.14
CA CYS A 549 9.49 -29.65 27.31
C CYS A 549 8.83 -28.27 27.36
N THR A 550 8.17 -27.95 28.46
CA THR A 550 7.85 -26.55 28.79
C THR A 550 9.10 -25.89 29.33
N TYR A 551 9.68 -24.95 28.55
CA TYR A 551 10.82 -24.17 29.01
C TYR A 551 10.42 -23.31 30.21
N ALA A 552 11.24 -23.32 31.26
CA ALA A 552 11.06 -22.37 32.36
C ALA A 552 11.12 -20.95 31.79
N THR A 553 10.16 -20.10 32.17
CA THR A 553 9.93 -18.75 31.64
C THR A 553 11.15 -17.81 31.68
N ASN A 554 12.15 -18.15 32.50
CA ASN A 554 13.32 -17.33 32.81
C ASN A 554 14.63 -17.78 32.12
N ILE A 555 14.65 -18.89 31.38
CA ILE A 555 15.89 -19.35 30.75
C ILE A 555 16.08 -18.64 29.41
N LEU A 556 17.15 -17.85 29.31
CA LEU A 556 17.61 -17.22 28.08
C LEU A 556 18.72 -18.07 27.43
N PRO A 557 18.83 -18.06 26.09
CA PRO A 557 19.97 -18.68 25.40
C PRO A 557 21.30 -18.00 25.79
N SER A 558 22.42 -18.70 25.59
CA SER A 558 23.75 -18.12 25.73
C SER A 558 23.98 -17.00 24.71
N THR A 559 24.74 -15.98 25.08
CA THR A 559 25.08 -14.87 24.19
C THR A 559 26.24 -15.21 23.27
N ILE A 560 26.29 -14.56 22.11
CA ILE A 560 27.36 -14.71 21.12
C ILE A 560 28.05 -13.36 20.96
N SER A 561 29.38 -13.35 21.09
CA SER A 561 30.18 -12.17 20.80
C SER A 561 30.31 -11.93 19.29
N PRO A 562 30.38 -10.67 18.84
CA PRO A 562 30.71 -10.36 17.45
C PRO A 562 32.09 -10.88 17.07
N ARG A 563 32.25 -11.22 15.80
CA ARG A 563 33.55 -11.52 15.22
C ARG A 563 34.16 -10.22 14.66
N PRO A 564 35.28 -9.74 15.20
CA PRO A 564 35.96 -8.57 14.64
C PRO A 564 36.47 -8.86 13.23
N LEU A 565 36.77 -7.78 12.49
CA LEU A 565 37.38 -7.89 11.17
C LEU A 565 38.71 -8.65 11.24
N SER A 566 38.91 -9.63 10.37
CA SER A 566 40.23 -10.29 10.23
C SER A 566 41.31 -9.26 9.88
N LEU A 567 42.54 -9.46 10.37
CA LEU A 567 43.69 -8.57 10.09
C LEU A 567 43.85 -8.29 8.59
N LYS A 568 43.75 -9.33 7.75
CA LYS A 568 43.78 -9.20 6.29
C LYS A 568 42.73 -8.22 5.77
N ARG A 569 41.49 -8.30 6.26
CA ARG A 569 40.40 -7.41 5.87
C ARG A 569 40.63 -5.98 6.35
N GLN A 570 41.18 -5.80 7.55
CA GLN A 570 41.56 -4.48 8.06
C GLN A 570 42.63 -3.83 7.17
N GLU A 571 43.66 -4.60 6.77
CA GLU A 571 44.70 -4.14 5.85
C GLU A 571 44.16 -3.76 4.47
N GLU A 572 43.26 -4.56 3.90
CA GLU A 572 42.59 -4.27 2.62
C GLU A 572 41.85 -2.93 2.71
N LEU A 573 41.05 -2.72 3.77
CA LEU A 573 40.34 -1.45 3.97
C LEU A 573 41.31 -0.27 4.14
N TYR A 574 42.37 -0.43 4.93
CA TYR A 574 43.35 0.63 5.15
C TYR A 574 44.11 0.99 3.87
N LYS A 575 44.61 0.01 3.11
CA LYS A 575 45.41 0.23 1.90
C LYS A 575 44.56 0.67 0.71
N GLU A 576 43.38 0.08 0.54
CA GLU A 576 42.59 0.26 -0.67
C GLU A 576 41.42 1.24 -0.52
N ILE A 577 40.91 1.48 0.68
CA ILE A 577 39.67 2.26 0.86
C ILE A 577 39.92 3.60 1.57
N SER A 578 40.92 3.70 2.46
CA SER A 578 41.16 4.89 3.28
C SER A 578 41.27 6.21 2.49
N SER A 579 41.89 6.20 1.30
CA SER A 579 42.05 7.39 0.45
C SER A 579 40.72 7.95 -0.07
N TYR A 580 39.68 7.12 -0.12
CA TYR A 580 38.34 7.49 -0.58
C TYR A 580 37.42 7.97 0.55
N VAL A 581 37.87 7.86 1.80
CA VAL A 581 37.18 8.39 2.97
C VAL A 581 37.69 9.82 3.23
N ASP A 582 36.78 10.75 3.49
CA ASP A 582 37.16 12.13 3.82
C ASP A 582 37.91 12.19 5.15
N LEU A 583 38.86 13.13 5.28
CA LEU A 583 39.34 13.58 6.58
C LEU A 583 38.20 14.34 7.28
N PRO A 584 37.86 14.09 8.56
CA PRO A 584 38.59 13.34 9.60
C PRO A 584 38.17 11.86 9.78
N PHE A 585 37.35 11.29 8.90
CA PHE A 585 36.68 10.00 9.13
C PHE A 585 37.51 8.76 8.77
N ARG A 586 38.71 8.94 8.21
CA ARG A 586 39.56 7.83 7.75
C ARG A 586 39.85 6.81 8.83
N ASP A 587 40.29 7.27 9.99
CA ASP A 587 40.68 6.41 11.11
C ASP A 587 39.48 5.74 11.80
N ILE A 588 38.27 6.27 11.58
CA ILE A 588 37.02 5.67 12.07
C ILE A 588 36.61 4.49 11.18
N THR A 589 36.63 4.70 9.87
CA THR A 589 36.09 3.72 8.90
C THR A 589 37.12 2.70 8.45
N CYS A 590 38.37 3.13 8.31
CA CYS A 590 39.50 2.32 7.86
C CYS A 590 40.68 2.52 8.83
N PRO A 591 40.55 2.10 10.11
CA PRO A 591 41.64 2.25 11.08
C PRO A 591 42.90 1.54 10.61
N LYS A 592 44.07 2.07 10.98
CA LYS A 592 45.34 1.40 10.74
C LYS A 592 45.35 0.07 11.53
N PRO A 593 45.68 -1.07 10.90
CA PRO A 593 45.76 -2.35 11.60
C PRO A 593 46.82 -2.29 12.71
N ASN A 594 46.51 -2.81 13.89
CA ASN A 594 47.47 -2.92 14.98
C ASN A 594 48.37 -4.15 14.74
N GLU A 595 49.67 -3.93 14.55
CA GLU A 595 50.65 -5.01 14.33
C GLU A 595 50.87 -5.91 15.57
N ASN A 596 50.29 -5.56 16.73
CA ASN A 596 50.58 -6.18 18.03
C ASN A 596 49.53 -7.17 18.56
N GLU A 597 48.44 -7.46 17.84
CA GLU A 597 47.49 -8.53 18.23
C GLU A 597 47.84 -9.85 17.51
N THR A 598 49.05 -10.35 17.75
CA THR A 598 49.44 -11.73 17.48
C THR A 598 49.76 -12.40 18.82
N SER A 599 48.77 -13.02 19.43
CA SER A 599 48.93 -14.03 20.48
C SER A 599 47.70 -14.93 20.51
#